data_AF-A0A520AGQ0-F1
#
_entry.id   AF-A0A520AGQ0-F1
#
_cell.length_a   1.000
_cell.length_b   1.000
_cell.length_c   1.000
_cell.angle_alpha   90.00
_cell.angle_beta   90.00
_cell.angle_gamma   90.00
#
_symmetry.space_group_name_H-M   'P 1'
#
loop_
_entity.id
_entity.type
_entity.pdbx_description
1 polymer ?
#
loop_
_entity_poly.entity_id
_entity_poly.type
_entity_poly.pdbx_seq_one_letter_code
_entity_poly.pdbx_strand_id
1 'polypeptide(L)'
;MTARKIFKMVGICIVVIIGSILLLAGILWCSIEWTRYSKKQEATRHQKEVCDTIKTVEGNFPIKVNGFTEKELKNINFYLKRDKLIIRDTVINFVPFDNYETQTITMPFKQLNINDWIIVVIKNRTFLLSGFSYKAGYNYGMFGPVGPCQCGTSGYENINGKSVGSGWLLKKEG
;
A
#
# COMPACT_ATOMS: atom_id res chain seq x y z
N MET A 1 18.09 65.53 4.02
CA MET A 1 18.62 64.26 3.48
C MET A 1 18.27 64.21 2.00
N THR A 2 19.23 64.05 1.07
CA THR A 2 18.98 64.15 -0.38
C THR A 2 18.27 62.91 -0.92
N ALA A 3 17.33 63.08 -1.86
CA ALA A 3 16.51 62.00 -2.43
C ALA A 3 17.36 60.79 -2.90
N ARG A 4 18.54 61.04 -3.46
CA ARG A 4 19.50 60.02 -3.91
C ARG A 4 20.02 59.09 -2.80
N LYS A 5 20.14 59.57 -1.55
CA LYS A 5 20.54 58.75 -0.39
C LYS A 5 19.38 57.87 0.11
N ILE A 6 18.14 58.37 0.02
CA ILE A 6 16.93 57.61 0.40
C ILE A 6 16.70 56.45 -0.57
N PHE A 7 16.79 56.70 -1.89
CA PHE A 7 16.66 55.65 -2.91
C PHE A 7 17.72 54.54 -2.78
N LYS A 8 18.97 54.88 -2.43
CA LYS A 8 20.02 53.89 -2.17
C LYS A 8 19.71 53.02 -0.95
N MET A 9 19.20 53.58 0.15
CA MET A 9 18.82 52.80 1.33
C MET A 9 17.63 51.88 1.06
N VAL A 10 16.60 52.37 0.35
CA VAL A 10 15.44 51.55 -0.02
C VAL A 10 15.84 50.38 -0.92
N GLY A 11 16.73 50.61 -1.90
CA GLY A 11 17.26 49.53 -2.76
C GLY A 11 18.00 48.45 -1.98
N ILE A 12 18.83 48.84 -1.00
CA ILE A 12 19.54 47.89 -0.12
C ILE A 12 18.53 47.08 0.71
N CYS A 13 17.51 47.72 1.30
CA CYS A 13 16.48 47.02 2.07
C CYS A 13 15.74 45.98 1.22
N ILE A 14 15.40 46.30 -0.03
CA ILE A 14 14.72 45.36 -0.94
C ILE A 14 15.59 44.13 -1.21
N VAL A 15 16.87 44.32 -1.51
CA VAL A 15 17.81 43.20 -1.76
C VAL A 15 17.96 42.33 -0.51
N VAL A 16 18.06 42.93 0.67
CA VAL A 16 18.13 42.19 1.95
C VAL A 16 16.85 41.40 2.20
N ILE A 17 15.67 41.97 1.94
CA ILE A 17 14.38 41.28 2.10
C ILE A 17 14.29 40.09 1.12
N ILE A 18 14.61 40.30 -0.16
CA ILE A 18 14.58 39.22 -1.17
C ILE A 18 15.57 38.11 -0.81
N GLY A 19 16.80 38.47 -0.42
CA GLY A 19 17.81 37.51 0.02
C GLY A 19 17.34 36.71 1.23
N SER A 20 16.67 37.35 2.18
CA SER A 20 16.11 36.70 3.37
C SER A 20 14.99 35.71 3.02
N ILE A 21 14.09 36.09 2.10
CA ILE A 21 13.01 35.22 1.63
C ILE A 21 13.58 33.99 0.92
N LEU A 22 14.57 34.17 0.04
CA LEU A 22 15.22 33.06 -0.68
C LEU A 22 15.96 32.12 0.29
N LEU A 23 16.63 32.67 1.30
CA LEU A 23 17.30 31.88 2.33
C LEU A 23 16.30 31.05 3.14
N LEU A 24 15.18 31.65 3.57
CA LEU A 24 14.12 30.93 4.28
C LEU A 24 13.51 29.81 3.42
N ALA A 25 13.23 30.09 2.15
CA ALA A 25 12.72 29.09 1.21
C ALA A 25 13.71 27.92 1.03
N GLY A 26 15.01 28.21 0.93
CA GLY A 26 16.06 27.19 0.84
C GLY A 26 16.16 26.32 2.09
N ILE A 27 16.09 26.91 3.29
CA ILE A 27 16.10 26.17 4.56
C ILE A 27 14.87 25.27 4.67
N LEU A 28 13.68 25.78 4.32
CA LEU A 28 12.45 25.00 4.33
C LEU A 28 12.53 23.81 3.36
N TRP A 29 13.03 24.03 2.15
CA TRP A 29 13.19 22.96 1.15
C TRP A 29 14.16 21.88 1.63
N CYS A 30 15.35 22.27 2.09
CA CYS A 30 16.36 21.34 2.62
C CYS A 30 15.82 20.53 3.81
N SER A 31 15.10 21.17 4.72
CA SER A 31 14.50 20.51 5.87
C SER A 31 13.46 19.45 5.45
N ILE A 32 12.58 19.80 4.51
CA ILE A 32 11.56 18.88 3.97
C ILE A 32 12.23 17.69 3.28
N GLU A 33 13.18 17.93 2.38
CA GLU A 33 13.79 16.87 1.60
C GLU A 33 14.65 15.93 2.46
N TRP A 34 15.39 16.48 3.42
CA TRP A 34 16.14 15.68 4.40
C TRP A 34 15.23 14.79 5.25
N THR A 35 14.09 15.33 5.66
CA THR A 35 13.08 14.57 6.43
C THR A 35 12.51 13.42 5.59
N ARG A 36 12.20 13.65 4.31
CA ARG A 36 11.71 12.59 3.42
C ARG A 36 12.75 11.50 3.19
N TYR A 37 14.00 11.90 2.96
CA TYR A 37 15.11 10.97 2.78
C TYR A 37 15.33 10.07 4.01
N SER A 38 15.46 10.68 5.18
CA SER A 38 15.68 9.95 6.44
C SER A 38 14.54 8.99 6.75
N LYS A 39 13.28 9.39 6.51
CA LYS A 39 12.11 8.53 6.72
C LYS A 39 12.06 7.36 5.74
N LYS A 40 12.43 7.57 4.48
CA LYS A 40 12.55 6.48 3.50
C LYS A 40 13.61 5.46 3.91
N GLN A 41 14.73 5.93 4.43
CA GLN A 41 15.80 5.06 4.92
C GLN A 41 15.36 4.29 6.18
N GLU A 42 14.68 4.94 7.11
CA GLU A 42 14.15 4.32 8.33
C GLU A 42 13.09 3.25 7.99
N ALA A 43 12.18 3.51 7.05
CA ALA A 43 11.22 2.49 6.57
C ALA A 43 11.94 1.30 5.92
N THR A 44 12.97 1.54 5.10
CA THR A 44 13.73 0.46 4.44
C THR A 44 14.47 -0.40 5.46
N ARG A 45 15.04 0.22 6.50
CA ARG A 45 15.67 -0.49 7.61
C ARG A 45 14.64 -1.30 8.39
N HIS A 46 13.51 -0.70 8.77
CA HIS A 46 12.44 -1.35 9.52
C HIS A 46 11.80 -2.51 8.74
N GLN A 47 11.68 -2.38 7.41
CA GLN A 47 11.27 -3.48 6.54
C GLN A 47 12.16 -4.70 6.76
N LYS A 48 13.49 -4.53 6.64
CA LYS A 48 14.46 -5.62 6.73
C LYS A 48 14.58 -6.21 8.12
N GLU A 49 14.60 -5.36 9.14
CA GLU A 49 14.88 -5.75 10.52
C GLU A 49 13.65 -6.31 11.24
N VAL A 50 12.44 -5.85 10.87
CA VAL A 50 11.20 -6.20 11.55
C VAL A 50 10.23 -6.87 10.59
N CYS A 51 9.76 -6.19 9.55
CA CYS A 51 8.64 -6.69 8.75
C CYS A 51 8.99 -7.99 7.98
N ASP A 52 10.19 -8.10 7.42
CA ASP A 52 10.66 -9.27 6.68
C ASP A 52 10.90 -10.49 7.59
N THR A 53 11.01 -10.28 8.91
CA THR A 53 11.17 -11.37 9.89
C THR A 53 9.85 -12.02 10.27
N ILE A 54 8.72 -11.37 9.97
CA ILE A 54 7.38 -11.84 10.31
C ILE A 54 6.99 -12.99 9.38
N LYS A 55 6.77 -14.18 9.96
CA LYS A 55 6.41 -15.39 9.20
C LYS A 55 4.92 -15.59 9.00
N THR A 56 4.10 -14.87 9.75
CA THR A 56 2.65 -15.03 9.79
C THR A 56 1.97 -13.68 9.61
N VAL A 57 1.04 -13.59 8.65
CA VAL A 57 0.29 -12.38 8.35
C VAL A 57 -1.18 -12.54 8.67
N GLU A 58 -1.85 -11.41 8.90
CA GLU A 58 -3.31 -11.36 8.96
C GLU A 58 -3.89 -11.77 7.60
N GLY A 59 -4.77 -12.77 7.61
CA GLY A 59 -5.30 -13.36 6.39
C GLY A 59 -6.61 -12.75 5.92
N ASN A 60 -7.36 -12.07 6.78
CA ASN A 60 -8.73 -11.57 6.53
C ASN A 60 -8.74 -10.21 5.83
N PHE A 61 -7.90 -10.04 4.82
CA PHE A 61 -7.83 -8.81 4.03
C PHE A 61 -8.85 -8.83 2.87
N PRO A 62 -9.24 -7.64 2.36
CA PRO A 62 -10.14 -7.54 1.21
C PRO A 62 -9.45 -7.92 -0.10
N ILE A 63 -10.20 -8.58 -0.98
CA ILE A 63 -9.82 -8.95 -2.35
C ILE A 63 -10.82 -8.30 -3.30
N LYS A 64 -10.34 -7.70 -4.38
CA LYS A 64 -11.21 -7.16 -5.44
C LYS A 64 -11.34 -8.18 -6.56
N VAL A 65 -12.57 -8.49 -6.96
CA VAL A 65 -12.89 -9.27 -8.15
C VAL A 65 -13.61 -8.38 -9.16
N ASN A 66 -13.37 -8.59 -10.45
CA ASN A 66 -13.97 -7.77 -11.50
C ASN A 66 -14.39 -8.63 -12.71
N GLY A 67 -15.54 -8.26 -13.30
CA GLY A 67 -16.08 -8.89 -14.51
C GLY A 67 -16.90 -10.17 -14.28
N PHE A 68 -17.17 -10.54 -13.03
CA PHE A 68 -18.02 -11.67 -12.68
C PHE A 68 -19.47 -11.25 -12.52
N THR A 69 -20.40 -12.09 -12.97
CA THR A 69 -21.83 -11.85 -12.73
C THR A 69 -22.23 -12.30 -11.33
N GLU A 70 -23.37 -11.81 -10.83
CA GLU A 70 -23.81 -12.13 -9.47
C GLU A 70 -23.97 -13.64 -9.21
N LYS A 71 -24.52 -14.35 -10.21
CA LYS A 71 -24.67 -15.81 -10.17
C LYS A 71 -23.33 -16.54 -10.07
N GLU A 72 -22.26 -15.95 -10.61
CA GLU A 72 -20.91 -16.54 -10.59
C GLU A 72 -20.21 -16.29 -9.25
N LEU A 73 -20.53 -15.19 -8.57
CA LEU A 73 -19.95 -14.86 -7.27
C LEU A 73 -20.69 -15.48 -6.09
N LYS A 74 -21.87 -16.08 -6.31
CA LYS A 74 -22.69 -16.65 -5.24
C LYS A 74 -21.91 -17.61 -4.33
N ASN A 75 -21.08 -18.48 -4.91
CA ASN A 75 -20.24 -19.42 -4.19
C ASN A 75 -18.79 -19.23 -4.62
N ILE A 76 -17.91 -18.93 -3.67
CA ILE A 76 -16.48 -18.77 -3.93
C ILE A 76 -15.73 -19.74 -3.02
N ASN A 77 -14.94 -20.61 -3.64
CA ASN A 77 -14.17 -21.60 -2.90
C ASN A 77 -12.77 -21.05 -2.68
N PHE A 78 -12.27 -21.21 -1.46
CA PHE A 78 -10.93 -20.85 -1.05
C PHE A 78 -10.22 -22.10 -0.56
N TYR A 79 -9.04 -22.36 -1.08
CA TYR A 79 -8.17 -23.44 -0.61
C TYR A 79 -6.85 -22.83 -0.15
N LEU A 80 -6.50 -23.07 1.10
CA LEU A 80 -5.20 -22.74 1.64
C LEU A 80 -4.25 -23.90 1.36
N LYS A 81 -3.26 -23.63 0.52
CA LYS A 81 -2.21 -24.58 0.16
C LYS A 81 -0.91 -24.19 0.85
N ARG A 82 -0.30 -25.14 1.53
CA ARG A 82 1.05 -25.03 2.10
C ARG A 82 1.90 -26.13 1.51
N ASP A 83 3.06 -25.76 0.98
CA ASP A 83 3.91 -26.68 0.22
C ASP A 83 3.14 -27.35 -0.93
N LYS A 84 2.95 -28.67 -0.86
CA LYS A 84 2.25 -29.48 -1.88
C LYS A 84 0.85 -29.92 -1.43
N LEU A 85 0.38 -29.50 -0.26
CA LEU A 85 -0.87 -29.99 0.33
C LEU A 85 -1.88 -28.85 0.54
N ILE A 86 -3.15 -29.15 0.27
CA ILE A 86 -4.27 -28.30 0.72
C ILE A 86 -4.48 -28.61 2.20
N ILE A 87 -4.30 -27.60 3.04
CA ILE A 87 -4.37 -27.75 4.50
C ILE A 87 -5.70 -27.26 5.08
N ARG A 88 -6.41 -26.39 4.35
CA ARG A 88 -7.74 -25.90 4.70
C ARG A 88 -8.51 -25.53 3.44
N ASP A 89 -9.82 -25.66 3.49
CA ASP A 89 -10.73 -25.19 2.48
C ASP A 89 -11.97 -24.56 3.10
N THR A 90 -12.59 -23.65 2.38
CA THR A 90 -13.84 -23.02 2.81
C THR A 90 -14.58 -22.47 1.60
N VAL A 91 -15.90 -22.47 1.68
CA VAL A 91 -16.77 -21.87 0.68
C VAL A 91 -17.49 -20.71 1.34
N ILE A 92 -17.42 -19.54 0.74
CA ILE A 92 -18.22 -18.40 1.18
C ILE A 92 -19.40 -18.25 0.24
N ASN A 93 -20.55 -17.93 0.85
CA ASN A 93 -21.71 -17.46 0.12
C ASN A 93 -21.63 -15.94 0.07
N PHE A 94 -21.33 -15.38 -1.10
CA PHE A 94 -21.18 -13.95 -1.27
C PHE A 94 -22.43 -13.37 -1.93
N VAL A 95 -22.92 -12.27 -1.35
CA VAL A 95 -24.03 -11.48 -1.91
C VAL A 95 -23.41 -10.25 -2.57
N PRO A 96 -23.32 -10.23 -3.91
CA PRO A 96 -22.77 -9.10 -4.65
C PRO A 96 -23.68 -7.88 -4.56
N PHE A 97 -23.10 -6.71 -4.73
CA PHE A 97 -23.85 -5.46 -4.87
C PHE A 97 -24.22 -5.28 -6.35
N ASP A 98 -25.51 -5.37 -6.69
CA ASP A 98 -26.04 -5.45 -8.07
C ASP A 98 -25.53 -4.37 -9.05
N ASN A 99 -25.06 -3.22 -8.57
CA ASN A 99 -24.66 -2.07 -9.40
C ASN A 99 -23.14 -1.90 -9.59
N TYR A 100 -22.30 -2.83 -9.13
CA TYR A 100 -20.84 -2.68 -9.20
C TYR A 100 -20.17 -3.76 -10.06
N GLU A 101 -19.39 -3.34 -11.05
CA GLU A 101 -18.56 -4.24 -11.85
C GLU A 101 -17.42 -4.86 -11.03
N THR A 102 -16.98 -4.15 -9.99
CA THR A 102 -15.95 -4.60 -9.04
C THR A 102 -16.57 -4.89 -7.69
N GLN A 103 -16.36 -6.11 -7.20
CA GLN A 103 -16.87 -6.56 -5.90
C GLN A 103 -15.69 -6.75 -4.95
N THR A 104 -15.89 -6.41 -3.68
CA THR A 104 -14.88 -6.63 -2.64
C THR A 104 -15.30 -7.80 -1.76
N ILE A 105 -14.45 -8.81 -1.70
CA ILE A 105 -14.66 -10.04 -0.93
C ILE A 105 -13.63 -10.09 0.18
N THR A 106 -14.04 -10.45 1.38
CA THR A 106 -13.12 -10.66 2.49
C THR A 106 -12.56 -12.08 2.45
N MET A 107 -11.24 -12.21 2.51
CA MET A 107 -10.58 -13.50 2.59
C MET A 107 -10.99 -14.23 3.90
N PRO A 108 -11.38 -15.52 3.85
CA PRO A 108 -11.98 -16.19 5.00
C PRO A 108 -10.98 -16.74 6.02
N PHE A 109 -9.68 -16.69 5.75
CA PHE A 109 -8.65 -17.18 6.66
C PHE A 109 -8.18 -16.08 7.60
N LYS A 110 -8.14 -16.33 8.91
CA LYS A 110 -7.67 -15.32 9.89
C LYS A 110 -6.17 -15.08 9.84
N GLN A 111 -5.39 -16.12 9.57
CA GLN A 111 -3.92 -16.06 9.58
C GLN A 111 -3.37 -16.92 8.45
N LEU A 112 -2.28 -16.44 7.87
CA LEU A 112 -1.55 -17.09 6.77
C LEU A 112 -0.07 -17.11 7.09
N ASN A 113 0.64 -18.13 6.63
CA ASN A 113 2.10 -18.06 6.53
C ASN A 113 2.48 -17.29 5.27
N ILE A 114 3.59 -16.56 5.29
CA ILE A 114 4.10 -15.83 4.12
C ILE A 114 4.35 -16.73 2.89
N ASN A 115 4.65 -18.01 3.14
CA ASN A 115 4.88 -19.02 2.09
C ASN A 115 3.62 -19.78 1.69
N ASP A 116 2.46 -19.46 2.26
CA ASP A 116 1.20 -20.06 1.86
C ASP A 116 0.78 -19.57 0.47
N TRP A 117 -0.03 -20.41 -0.18
CA TRP A 117 -0.65 -20.11 -1.46
C TRP A 117 -2.15 -20.22 -1.24
N ILE A 118 -2.91 -19.27 -1.77
CA ILE A 118 -4.37 -19.35 -1.71
C ILE A 118 -4.89 -19.58 -3.11
N ILE A 119 -5.63 -20.67 -3.28
CA ILE A 119 -6.35 -20.97 -4.50
C ILE A 119 -7.76 -20.43 -4.32
N VAL A 120 -8.15 -19.47 -5.15
CA VAL A 120 -9.51 -18.94 -5.20
C VAL A 120 -10.18 -19.50 -6.44
N VAL A 121 -11.30 -20.19 -6.27
CA VAL A 121 -12.10 -20.74 -7.36
C VAL A 121 -13.45 -20.04 -7.40
N ILE A 122 -13.70 -19.31 -8.48
CA ILE A 122 -14.97 -18.63 -8.75
C ILE A 122 -15.61 -19.32 -9.95
N LYS A 123 -16.70 -20.06 -9.70
CA LYS A 123 -17.37 -20.94 -10.67
C LYS A 123 -16.42 -22.01 -11.24
N ASN A 124 -15.68 -21.69 -12.31
CA ASN A 124 -14.70 -22.57 -12.97
C ASN A 124 -13.36 -21.87 -13.22
N ARG A 125 -13.17 -20.66 -12.67
CA ARG A 125 -11.96 -19.85 -12.84
C ARG A 125 -11.10 -19.99 -11.61
N THR A 126 -9.80 -20.20 -11.81
CA THR A 126 -8.86 -20.48 -10.72
C THR A 126 -7.79 -19.40 -10.65
N PHE A 127 -7.64 -18.82 -9.46
CA PHE A 127 -6.64 -17.82 -9.17
C PHE A 127 -5.72 -18.32 -8.08
N LEU A 128 -4.43 -18.12 -8.27
CA LEU A 128 -3.40 -18.55 -7.36
C LEU A 128 -2.71 -17.33 -6.74
N LEU A 129 -3.04 -17.05 -5.49
CA LEU A 129 -2.53 -15.91 -4.76
C LEU A 129 -1.31 -16.30 -3.94
N SER A 130 -0.25 -15.51 -4.01
CA SER A 130 0.97 -15.70 -3.22
C SER A 130 1.73 -14.39 -3.00
N GLY A 131 2.84 -14.45 -2.26
CA GLY A 131 3.63 -13.28 -1.91
C GLY A 131 2.97 -12.45 -0.82
N PHE A 132 2.48 -13.11 0.24
CA PHE A 132 1.93 -12.42 1.40
C PHE A 132 3.07 -11.85 2.23
N SER A 133 3.01 -10.55 2.54
CA SER A 133 4.07 -9.86 3.28
C SER A 133 3.51 -8.70 4.11
N TYR A 134 4.32 -8.24 5.06
CA TYR A 134 4.14 -6.96 5.72
C TYR A 134 5.01 -5.91 5.05
N LYS A 135 4.47 -4.71 4.87
CA LYS A 135 5.21 -3.55 4.39
C LYS A 135 5.37 -2.53 5.50
N ALA A 136 6.61 -2.08 5.70
CA ALA A 136 6.95 -0.98 6.56
C ALA A 136 6.38 0.31 5.96
N GLY A 137 5.52 0.97 6.73
CA GLY A 137 4.88 2.22 6.37
C GLY A 137 4.87 3.19 7.53
N TYR A 138 4.60 4.45 7.21
CA TYR A 138 4.21 5.43 8.21
C TYR A 138 2.76 5.80 7.97
N ASN A 139 2.04 6.05 9.05
CA ASN A 139 0.79 6.80 8.96
C ASN A 139 1.16 8.25 8.64
N TYR A 140 0.60 8.81 7.58
CA TYR A 140 0.84 10.21 7.20
C TYR A 140 -0.37 11.05 7.57
N GLY A 141 -0.13 12.13 8.31
CA GLY A 141 -1.07 13.22 8.51
C GLY A 141 -0.78 14.40 7.58
N MET A 142 -1.55 15.47 7.74
CA MET A 142 -1.46 16.69 6.91
C MET A 142 -0.06 17.32 6.87
N PHE A 143 0.75 17.08 7.91
CA PHE A 143 2.11 17.64 8.05
C PHE A 143 3.22 16.58 8.04
N GLY A 144 2.93 15.34 7.63
CA GLY A 144 3.93 14.26 7.54
C GLY A 144 3.64 13.06 8.44
N PRO A 145 4.63 12.17 8.67
CA PRO A 145 4.47 10.96 9.46
C PRO A 145 3.95 11.24 10.88
N VAL A 146 2.89 10.54 11.27
CA VAL A 146 2.31 10.59 12.61
C VAL A 146 2.58 9.25 13.29
N GLY A 147 3.57 9.24 14.18
CA GLY A 147 3.96 8.07 14.96
C GLY A 147 5.13 7.26 14.38
N PRO A 148 5.43 6.09 14.98
CA PRO A 148 6.53 5.23 14.57
C PRO A 148 6.23 4.53 13.23
N CYS A 149 7.28 4.01 12.60
CA CYS A 149 7.12 3.11 11.46
C CYS A 149 6.41 1.82 11.93
N GLN A 150 5.46 1.34 11.13
CA GLN A 150 4.66 0.16 11.43
C GLN A 150 4.67 -0.81 10.26
N CYS A 151 4.56 -2.10 10.56
CA CYS A 151 4.35 -3.14 9.56
C CYS A 151 2.85 -3.27 9.27
N GLY A 152 2.41 -2.89 8.06
CA GLY A 152 1.03 -3.08 7.58
C GLY A 152 0.92 -4.26 6.62
N THR A 153 -0.14 -5.06 6.74
CA THR A 153 -0.38 -6.21 5.85
C THR A 153 -0.63 -5.70 4.42
N SER A 154 0.12 -6.17 3.42
CA SER A 154 -0.06 -5.72 2.03
C SER A 154 -0.96 -6.59 1.16
N GLY A 155 -1.71 -7.54 1.76
CA GLY A 155 -2.49 -8.52 1.01
C GLY A 155 -1.57 -9.51 0.30
N TYR A 156 -1.77 -9.70 -1.02
CA TYR A 156 -0.94 -10.55 -1.87
C TYR A 156 -0.27 -9.75 -2.98
N GLU A 157 0.92 -10.19 -3.40
CA GLU A 157 1.71 -9.53 -4.44
C GLU A 157 1.60 -10.21 -5.81
N ASN A 158 1.27 -11.50 -5.82
CA ASN A 158 1.25 -12.31 -7.02
C ASN A 158 -0.13 -12.95 -7.27
N ILE A 159 -0.57 -12.95 -8.54
CA ILE A 159 -1.68 -13.75 -9.06
C ILE A 159 -1.12 -14.67 -10.15
N ASN A 160 -1.41 -15.96 -10.06
CA ASN A 160 -1.01 -16.95 -11.07
C ASN A 160 0.51 -16.92 -11.36
N GLY A 161 1.31 -16.66 -10.32
CA GLY A 161 2.77 -16.58 -10.40
C GLY A 161 3.32 -15.28 -11.01
N LYS A 162 2.47 -14.29 -11.32
CA LYS A 162 2.87 -12.98 -11.85
C LYS A 162 2.65 -11.88 -10.81
N SER A 163 3.62 -10.99 -10.68
CA SER A 163 3.48 -9.78 -9.85
C SER A 163 2.37 -8.90 -10.42
N VAL A 164 1.39 -8.56 -9.59
CA VAL A 164 0.23 -7.74 -10.00
C VAL A 164 0.18 -6.44 -9.22
N GLY A 165 0.15 -5.31 -9.94
CA GLY A 165 0.15 -3.99 -9.30
C GLY A 165 -1.20 -3.62 -8.66
N SER A 166 -2.32 -3.99 -9.28
CA SER A 166 -3.66 -3.64 -8.79
C SER A 166 -4.21 -4.63 -7.75
N GLY A 167 -3.73 -5.88 -7.75
CA GLY A 167 -4.25 -6.95 -6.88
C GLY A 167 -5.74 -7.23 -7.14
N TRP A 168 -6.19 -7.18 -8.40
CA TRP A 168 -7.57 -7.49 -8.77
C TRP A 168 -7.64 -8.85 -9.45
N LEU A 169 -8.61 -9.67 -9.05
CA LEU A 169 -8.94 -10.93 -9.73
C LEU A 169 -9.85 -10.62 -10.92
N LEU A 170 -9.25 -10.51 -12.11
CA LEU A 170 -9.98 -10.25 -13.35
C LEU A 170 -10.48 -11.56 -13.94
N LYS A 171 -11.77 -11.64 -14.32
CA LYS A 171 -12.38 -12.85 -14.91
C LYS A 171 -11.59 -13.41 -16.11
N LYS A 172 -10.96 -12.55 -16.91
CA LYS A 172 -10.18 -12.92 -18.10
C LYS A 172 -8.84 -13.61 -17.78
N GLU A 173 -8.37 -13.55 -16.54
CA GLU A 173 -7.03 -14.00 -16.12
C GLU A 173 -7.03 -15.33 -15.35
N GLY A 174 -8.21 -15.87 -15.03
CA GLY A 174 -8.38 -17.13 -14.30
C GLY A 174 -8.98 -18.26 -15.13
#